data_AF-A0A3R6X9K8-F1
#
_entry.id   AF-A0A3R6X9K8-F1
#
_cell.length_a   1.000
_cell.length_b   1.000
_cell.length_c   1.000
_cell.angle_alpha   90.00
_cell.angle_beta   90.00
_cell.angle_gamma   90.00
#
_symmetry.space_group_name_H-M   'P 1'
#
loop_
_entity.id
_entity.type
_entity.pdbx_description
1 polymer ?
#
loop_
_entity_poly.entity_id
_entity_poly.type
_entity_poly.pdbx_seq_one_letter_code
_entity_poly.pdbx_strand_id
1 'polypeptide(L)'
;LNASDDRGISVVRDQIKEFAGTKKLFSSGIKLIILDEADAMTNDAQFALRRVIEKYTKNARFCLICNYVSKIIPALQSRCTRFRFSPLAEHQVKDRVEHIAKLEKYV
;
A
#
# COMPACT_ATOMS: atom_id res chain seq x y z
N LEU A 1 7.55 7.95 2.27
CA LEU A 1 7.95 7.98 0.85
C LEU A 1 6.70 8.24 0.04
N ASN A 2 6.67 9.32 -0.76
CA ASN A 2 5.60 9.57 -1.73
C ASN A 2 6.00 8.91 -3.05
N ALA A 3 5.08 8.12 -3.62
CA ALA A 3 5.34 7.17 -4.70
C ALA A 3 5.11 7.73 -6.12
N SER A 4 5.06 9.05 -6.32
CA SER A 4 4.70 9.59 -7.64
C SER A 4 5.78 9.42 -8.72
N ASP A 5 7.07 9.25 -8.37
CA ASP A 5 8.14 9.47 -9.36
C ASP A 5 9.10 8.33 -9.67
N ASP A 6 9.01 7.15 -9.06
CA ASP A 6 9.85 6.04 -9.55
C ASP A 6 9.29 4.67 -9.15
N ARG A 7 8.49 4.06 -10.03
CA ARG A 7 7.90 2.72 -9.86
C ARG A 7 8.84 1.59 -10.33
N GLY A 8 10.10 1.95 -10.61
CA GLY A 8 11.13 1.05 -11.09
C GLY A 8 11.55 -0.01 -10.06
N ILE A 9 12.18 -1.06 -10.56
CA ILE A 9 12.75 -2.13 -9.73
C ILE A 9 13.82 -1.61 -8.74
N SER A 10 14.49 -0.49 -9.07
CA SER A 10 15.48 0.20 -8.25
C SER A 10 14.89 0.65 -6.92
N VAL A 11 13.72 1.29 -6.91
CA VAL A 11 13.06 1.76 -5.68
C VAL A 11 12.77 0.62 -4.73
N VAL A 12 12.34 -0.53 -5.25
CA VAL A 12 12.10 -1.72 -4.43
C VAL A 12 13.40 -2.27 -3.85
N ARG A 13 14.44 -2.37 -4.68
CA ARG A 13 15.71 -3.00 -4.32
C ARG A 13 16.55 -2.16 -3.36
N ASP A 14 16.46 -0.84 -3.47
CA ASP A 14 17.33 0.08 -2.76
C ASP A 14 16.54 0.75 -1.63
N GLN A 15 15.61 1.64 -1.97
CA GLN A 15 14.92 2.48 -0.98
C GLN A 15 14.04 1.67 -0.01
N ILE A 16 13.16 0.80 -0.54
CA ILE A 16 12.24 0.02 0.31
C ILE A 16 13.02 -0.99 1.16
N LYS A 17 14.02 -1.63 0.57
CA LYS A 17 14.89 -2.59 1.28
C LYS A 17 15.69 -1.92 2.38
N GLU A 18 16.27 -0.77 2.13
CA GLU A 18 17.02 0.00 3.12
C GLU A 18 16.10 0.41 4.27
N PHE A 19 14.96 1.02 3.96
CA PHE A 19 14.01 1.44 4.98
C PHE A 19 13.49 0.27 5.84
N ALA A 20 13.20 -0.88 5.22
CA ALA A 20 12.77 -2.09 5.92
C ALA A 20 13.90 -2.74 6.75
N GLY A 21 15.16 -2.57 6.32
CA GLY A 21 16.35 -3.14 6.94
C GLY A 21 16.88 -2.37 8.14
N THR A 22 16.71 -1.05 8.19
CA THR A 22 17.27 -0.23 9.27
C THR A 22 16.54 -0.47 10.60
N LYS A 23 17.27 -0.68 11.69
CA LYS A 23 16.68 -0.75 13.04
C LYS A 23 16.28 0.65 13.52
N LYS A 24 15.14 0.75 14.22
CA LYS A 24 14.77 2.00 14.89
C LYS A 24 15.73 2.21 16.07
N LEU A 25 16.47 3.31 16.08
CA LEU A 25 17.40 3.65 17.17
C LEU A 25 16.68 4.29 18.38
N PHE A 26 15.53 4.95 18.17
CA PHE A 26 14.89 5.81 19.17
C PHE A 26 13.37 5.60 19.35
N SER A 27 12.76 4.61 18.69
CA SER A 27 11.31 4.39 18.71
C SER A 27 10.98 2.91 18.80
N SER A 28 10.06 2.56 19.71
CA SER A 28 9.42 1.25 19.78
C SER A 28 8.34 1.10 18.67
N GLY A 29 8.05 -0.14 18.30
CA GLY A 29 7.00 -0.48 17.33
C GLY A 29 7.49 -0.80 15.92
N ILE A 30 6.61 -1.39 15.12
CA ILE A 30 6.90 -1.89 13.77
C ILE A 30 6.83 -0.74 12.75
N LYS A 31 7.64 -0.78 11.69
CA LYS A 31 7.55 0.19 10.57
C LYS A 31 6.36 -0.15 9.67
N LEU A 32 5.69 0.85 9.11
CA LEU A 32 4.65 0.64 8.08
C LEU A 32 5.13 1.22 6.75
N ILE A 33 5.06 0.41 5.70
CA ILE A 33 5.35 0.80 4.33
C ILE A 33 4.06 0.68 3.55
N ILE A 34 3.60 1.78 2.96
CA ILE A 34 2.40 1.83 2.12
C ILE A 34 2.86 2.01 0.68
N LEU A 35 2.41 1.12 -0.20
CA LEU A 35 2.59 1.25 -1.64
C LEU A 35 1.22 1.43 -2.27
N ASP A 36 1.00 2.62 -2.81
CA ASP A 36 -0.18 2.92 -3.60
C ASP A 36 0.06 2.56 -5.08
N GLU A 37 -1.02 2.30 -5.81
CA GLU A 37 -0.99 1.89 -7.23
C GLU A 37 -0.04 0.70 -7.47
N ALA A 38 -0.03 -0.29 -6.58
CA ALA A 38 0.86 -1.45 -6.67
C ALA A 38 0.65 -2.27 -7.96
N ASP A 39 -0.51 -2.15 -8.60
CA ASP A 39 -0.84 -2.74 -9.90
C ASP A 39 -0.22 -2.02 -11.10
N ALA A 40 0.42 -0.87 -10.89
CA ALA A 40 1.27 -0.20 -11.88
C ALA A 40 2.73 -0.67 -11.85
N MET A 41 3.13 -1.48 -10.85
CA MET A 41 4.50 -2.01 -10.75
C MET A 41 4.77 -3.09 -11.80
N THR A 42 5.98 -3.10 -12.36
CA THR A 42 6.43 -4.20 -13.23
C THR A 42 6.51 -5.52 -12.47
N ASN A 43 6.36 -6.64 -13.17
CA ASN A 43 6.46 -7.98 -12.56
C ASN A 43 7.79 -8.16 -11.80
N ASP A 44 8.90 -7.69 -12.36
CA ASP A 44 10.21 -7.82 -11.70
C ASP A 44 10.30 -7.00 -10.40
N ALA A 45 9.71 -5.81 -10.37
CA ALA A 45 9.59 -5.01 -9.16
C ALA A 45 8.72 -5.72 -8.11
N GLN A 46 7.60 -6.35 -8.52
CA GLN A 46 6.76 -7.14 -7.61
C GLN A 46 7.49 -8.38 -7.07
N PHE A 47 8.26 -9.09 -7.90
CA PHE A 47 9.07 -10.23 -7.45
C PHE A 47 10.17 -9.80 -6.48
N ALA A 48 10.81 -8.64 -6.73
CA ALA A 48 11.75 -8.06 -5.78
C ALA A 48 11.07 -7.68 -4.46
N LEU A 49 9.87 -7.08 -4.53
CA LEU A 49 9.11 -6.64 -3.37
C LEU A 49 8.72 -7.82 -2.50
N ARG A 50 8.25 -8.92 -3.11
CA ARG A 50 7.97 -10.18 -2.39
C ARG A 50 9.15 -10.61 -1.52
N ARG A 51 10.38 -10.62 -2.07
CA ARG A 51 11.60 -11.02 -1.34
C ARG A 51 11.86 -10.09 -0.16
N VAL A 52 11.62 -8.79 -0.33
CA VAL A 52 11.77 -7.79 0.74
C VAL A 52 10.73 -8.02 1.84
N ILE A 53 9.46 -8.25 1.50
CA ILE A 53 8.39 -8.56 2.47
C ILE A 53 8.74 -9.80 3.28
N GLU A 54 9.13 -10.89 2.62
CA GLU A 54 9.51 -12.15 3.29
C GLU A 54 10.71 -11.94 4.24
N LYS A 55 11.73 -11.19 3.79
CA LYS A 55 12.96 -10.95 4.58
C LYS A 55 12.73 -10.06 5.80
N TYR A 56 11.89 -9.05 5.69
CA TYR A 56 11.76 -7.98 6.71
C TYR A 56 10.41 -7.98 7.46
N THR A 57 9.63 -9.06 7.38
CA THR A 57 8.32 -9.19 8.07
C THR A 57 8.37 -8.94 9.59
N LYS A 58 9.51 -9.21 10.24
CA LYS A 58 9.73 -8.93 11.67
C LYS A 58 9.94 -7.44 11.98
N ASN A 59 10.41 -6.67 10.99
CA ASN A 59 10.82 -5.28 11.17
C ASN A 59 9.80 -4.28 10.61
N ALA A 60 9.07 -4.66 9.56
CA ALA A 60 8.12 -3.82 8.86
C ALA A 60 6.85 -4.59 8.45
N ARG A 61 5.73 -3.88 8.46
CA ARG A 61 4.48 -4.28 7.80
C ARG A 61 4.33 -3.53 6.49
N PHE A 62 3.69 -4.20 5.54
CA PHE A 62 3.45 -3.69 4.20
C PHE A 62 1.95 -3.60 3.96
N CYS A 63 1.52 -2.49 3.37
CA CYS A 63 0.17 -2.27 2.89
C CYS A 63 0.25 -1.96 1.39
N LEU A 64 -0.41 -2.78 0.58
CA LEU A 64 -0.45 -2.62 -0.87
C LEU A 64 -1.86 -2.20 -1.26
N ILE A 65 -1.97 -1.09 -1.97
CA ILE A 65 -3.22 -0.57 -2.50
C ILE A 65 -3.16 -0.73 -4.01
N CYS A 66 -4.22 -1.25 -4.61
CA CYS A 66 -4.31 -1.48 -6.04
C CYS A 66 -5.78 -1.50 -6.48
N ASN A 67 -6.02 -1.19 -7.75
CA ASN A 67 -7.36 -1.25 -8.34
C ASN A 67 -7.65 -2.64 -8.93
N TYR A 68 -6.64 -3.29 -9.50
CA TYR A 68 -6.77 -4.58 -10.17
C TYR A 68 -5.88 -5.65 -9.54
N VAL A 69 -6.46 -6.47 -8.66
CA VAL A 69 -5.73 -7.58 -8.02
C VAL A 69 -5.14 -8.57 -9.04
N SER A 70 -5.74 -8.70 -10.23
CA SER A 70 -5.24 -9.54 -11.33
C SER A 70 -3.88 -9.09 -11.87
N LYS A 71 -3.50 -7.83 -11.69
CA LYS A 71 -2.18 -7.29 -12.06
C LYS A 71 -1.13 -7.47 -10.96
N ILE A 72 -1.52 -7.99 -9.80
CA ILE A 72 -0.60 -8.34 -8.72
C ILE A 72 -0.20 -9.81 -8.85
N ILE A 73 1.09 -10.12 -8.88
CA ILE A 73 1.58 -11.49 -9.01
C ILE A 73 1.03 -12.37 -7.87
N PRO A 74 0.63 -13.62 -8.13
CA PRO A 74 0.06 -14.51 -7.11
C PRO A 74 0.97 -14.69 -5.88
N ALA A 75 2.28 -14.67 -6.09
CA ALA A 75 3.27 -14.83 -5.03
C ALA A 75 3.34 -13.63 -4.06
N LEU A 76 2.90 -12.44 -4.46
CA LEU A 76 2.79 -11.28 -3.58
C LEU A 76 1.43 -11.28 -2.86
N GLN A 77 0.37 -11.67 -3.56
CA GLN A 77 -0.96 -11.84 -2.96
C GLN A 77 -0.96 -12.83 -1.80
N SER A 78 -0.21 -13.93 -1.90
CA SER A 78 -0.13 -14.96 -0.84
C SER A 78 0.59 -14.49 0.43
N ARG A 79 1.26 -13.34 0.41
CA ARG A 79 1.96 -12.75 1.56
C ARG A 79 1.15 -11.67 2.28
N CYS A 80 -0.01 -11.32 1.74
CA CYS A 80 -0.85 -10.25 2.27
C CYS A 80 -2.26 -10.77 2.60
N THR A 81 -2.84 -10.28 3.70
CA THR A 81 -4.28 -10.41 3.91
C THR A 81 -5.01 -9.48 2.95
N ARG A 82 -5.96 -10.02 2.19
CA ARG A 82 -6.69 -9.26 1.18
C ARG A 82 -7.93 -8.60 1.78
N PHE A 83 -8.05 -7.31 1.58
CA PHE A 83 -9.26 -6.54 1.85
C PHE A 83 -9.82 -6.03 0.53
N ARG A 84 -11.04 -6.46 0.17
CA ARG A 84 -11.71 -6.01 -1.06
C ARG A 84 -12.67 -4.90 -0.70
N PHE A 85 -12.43 -3.73 -1.27
CA PHE A 85 -13.32 -2.58 -1.14
C PHE A 85 -14.38 -2.70 -2.24
N SER A 86 -15.62 -2.99 -1.83
CA SER A 86 -16.76 -2.97 -2.73
C SER A 86 -17.21 -1.53 -2.99
N PRO A 87 -17.93 -1.27 -4.09
CA PRO A 87 -18.60 0.01 -4.29
C PRO A 87 -19.43 0.39 -3.05
N LEU A 88 -19.44 1.68 -2.72
CA LEU A 88 -20.22 2.20 -1.61
C LEU A 88 -21.72 2.02 -1.88
N ALA A 89 -22.48 1.67 -0.86
CA ALA A 89 -23.94 1.65 -0.97
C ALA A 89 -24.48 3.08 -1.13
N GLU A 90 -25.56 3.25 -1.88
CA GLU A 90 -26.12 4.57 -2.21
C GLU A 90 -26.40 5.44 -0.98
N HIS A 91 -26.94 4.84 0.09
CA HIS A 91 -27.18 5.57 1.34
C HIS A 91 -25.89 6.10 1.98
N GLN A 92 -24.78 5.34 1.93
CA GLN A 92 -23.49 5.80 2.48
C GLN A 92 -22.93 6.98 1.69
N VAL A 93 -23.13 6.98 0.36
CA VAL A 93 -22.75 8.10 -0.50
C VAL A 93 -23.60 9.32 -0.16
N LYS A 94 -24.93 9.15 -0.07
CA LYS A 94 -25.87 10.22 0.28
C LYS A 94 -25.53 10.83 1.65
N ASP A 95 -25.36 10.02 2.68
CA ASP A 95 -25.03 10.48 4.04
C ASP A 95 -23.74 11.30 4.05
N ARG A 96 -22.72 10.85 3.29
CA ARG A 96 -21.44 11.57 3.19
C ARG A 96 -21.59 12.90 2.46
N VAL A 97 -22.37 12.96 1.39
CA VAL A 97 -22.64 14.19 0.63
C VAL A 97 -23.43 15.18 1.49
N GLU A 98 -24.48 14.74 2.18
CA GLU A 98 -25.26 15.59 3.09
C GLU A 98 -24.42 16.14 4.24
N HIS A 99 -23.54 15.31 4.80
CA HIS A 99 -22.60 15.75 5.83
C HIS A 99 -21.69 16.88 5.33
N ILE A 100 -21.13 16.74 4.12
CA ILE A 100 -20.29 17.78 3.51
C ILE A 100 -21.12 19.05 3.21
N ALA A 101 -22.33 18.90 2.64
CA ALA A 101 -23.20 20.04 2.32
C ALA A 101 -23.56 20.89 3.55
N LYS A 102 -23.82 20.26 4.70
CA LYS A 102 -24.06 20.94 5.97
C LYS A 102 -22.83 21.70 6.48
N LEU A 103 -21.63 21.12 6.38
CA LEU A 103 -20.39 21.76 6.79
C LEU A 103 -20.07 23.01 5.94
N GLU A 104 -20.38 22.92 4.66
CA GLU A 104 -20.17 23.99 3.67
C GLU A 104 -21.33 25.01 3.64
N LYS A 105 -22.35 24.86 4.51
CA LYS A 105 -23.53 25.75 4.62
C LYS A 105 -24.36 25.88 3.34
N TYR A 106 -24.37 24.84 2.50
CA TYR A 106 -25.26 24.78 1.33
C TYR A 106 -26.71 24.42 1.69
N VAL A 107 -26.95 23.95 2.92
CA VAL A 107 -28.26 23.56 3.49
C VAL A 107 -28.36 24.06 4.92
#